data_AF-A0A1S2LKQ3-F1
#
_entry.id   AF-A0A1S2LKQ3-F1
#
_cell.length_a   1.000
_cell.length_b   1.000
_cell.length_c   1.000
_cell.angle_alpha   90.00
_cell.angle_beta   90.00
_cell.angle_gamma   90.00
#
_symmetry.space_group_name_H-M   'P 1'
#
loop_
_entity.id
_entity.type
_entity.pdbx_description
1 polymer ?
#
loop_
_entity_poly.entity_id
_entity_poly.type
_entity_poly.pdbx_seq_one_letter_code
_entity_poly.pdbx_strand_id
1 'polypeptide(L)'
;MKLVKKWFNKLFSINVPEEVSEPTKETPVKPSILLHMEQLKDELKTVSTAYDNQLQAKEKQLKKLQFQHEKLYSQYADKFKQYRMKNLTASKVEEAKIKMQPLQNEITELTEEIHLINGFKRDNILKLNNNIQELSDDYVEAIANEINKTNNELLDLKLQYLEKVKLYKELYNSSAEIDATLTQSFNQYGINYKPIITSKVKEATEAGGASFVIETSEVTGVLAGGSVPYYLLKKVQEIKKQ
;
A
#
# COMPACT_ATOMS: atom_id res chain seq x y z
N MET A 1 11.84 -32.91 27.76
CA MET A 1 11.21 -31.57 27.77
C MET A 1 12.13 -30.37 28.10
N LYS A 2 13.35 -30.54 28.65
CA LYS A 2 14.27 -29.40 28.94
C LYS A 2 15.20 -29.00 27.77
N LEU A 3 15.27 -29.80 26.70
CA LEU A 3 16.21 -29.59 25.58
C LEU A 3 15.66 -28.67 24.49
N VAL A 4 14.34 -28.62 24.28
CA VAL A 4 13.71 -27.78 23.25
C VAL A 4 13.78 -26.28 23.61
N LYS A 5 13.74 -25.94 24.90
CA LYS A 5 13.87 -24.55 25.38
C LYS A 5 15.27 -23.94 25.15
N LYS A 6 16.33 -24.76 25.12
CA LYS A 6 17.70 -24.27 24.89
C LYS A 6 17.98 -23.95 23.41
N TRP A 7 17.26 -24.57 22.48
CA TRP A 7 17.43 -24.30 21.05
C TRP A 7 16.74 -22.99 20.64
N PHE A 8 15.56 -22.72 21.20
CA PHE A 8 14.83 -21.46 20.97
C PHE A 8 15.59 -20.21 21.45
N ASN A 9 16.22 -20.26 22.63
CA ASN A 9 16.98 -19.11 23.13
C ASN A 9 18.29 -18.82 22.38
N LYS A 10 18.73 -19.71 21.48
CA LYS A 10 19.98 -19.52 20.73
C LYS A 10 19.76 -18.95 19.33
N LEU A 11 18.52 -18.97 18.84
CA LEU A 11 18.14 -18.44 17.51
C LEU A 11 17.61 -16.99 17.55
N PHE A 12 17.36 -16.44 18.74
CA PHE A 12 16.79 -15.08 18.91
C PHE A 12 17.68 -14.10 19.70
N SER A 13 18.95 -14.42 19.93
CA SER A 13 19.88 -13.51 20.62
C SER A 13 20.50 -12.50 19.65
N ILE A 14 19.75 -11.43 19.35
CA ILE A 14 20.30 -10.21 18.78
C ILE A 14 20.95 -9.44 19.94
N ASN A 15 22.27 -9.25 19.88
CA ASN A 15 23.01 -8.35 20.76
C ASN A 15 22.62 -6.90 20.41
N VAL A 16 21.93 -6.23 21.33
CA VAL A 16 21.80 -4.77 21.35
C VAL A 16 22.62 -4.28 22.54
N PRO A 17 23.59 -3.36 22.37
CA PRO A 17 24.34 -2.80 23.49
C PRO A 17 23.42 -1.95 24.37
N GLU A 18 23.44 -2.21 25.67
CA GLU A 18 22.93 -1.31 26.71
C GLU A 18 23.83 -0.07 26.79
N GLU A 19 23.29 1.10 26.49
CA GLU A 19 23.70 2.33 27.16
C GLU A 19 22.48 3.16 27.56
N VAL A 20 22.51 3.48 28.85
CA VAL A 20 21.49 4.11 29.70
C VAL A 20 21.09 5.51 29.21
N SER A 21 19.80 5.75 29.07
CA SER A 21 19.21 7.05 29.44
C SER A 21 17.77 6.85 29.92
N GLU A 22 17.44 7.54 31.00
CA GLU A 22 16.21 7.42 31.78
C GLU A 22 14.94 7.57 30.91
N PRO A 23 13.87 6.78 31.16
CA PRO A 23 12.63 6.99 30.43
C PRO A 23 11.90 8.21 31.01
N THR A 24 12.04 9.33 30.32
CA THR A 24 11.02 10.38 30.33
C THR A 24 9.69 9.70 30.06
N LYS A 25 8.71 9.85 30.95
CA LYS A 25 7.34 9.37 30.75
C LYS A 25 6.69 10.18 29.62
N GLU A 26 7.08 9.91 28.38
CA GLU A 26 6.29 10.28 27.22
C GLU A 26 5.11 9.33 27.16
N THR A 27 3.93 9.87 27.49
CA THR A 27 2.65 9.24 27.20
C THR A 27 2.68 8.79 25.73
N PRO A 28 2.49 7.50 25.42
CA PRO A 28 2.55 7.05 24.03
C PRO A 28 1.46 7.79 23.25
N VAL A 29 1.87 8.68 22.34
CA VAL A 29 0.98 9.32 21.39
C VAL A 29 0.35 8.20 20.59
N LYS A 30 -0.93 7.91 20.83
CA LYS A 30 -1.66 6.93 20.05
C LYS A 30 -1.51 7.30 18.57
N PRO A 31 -1.06 6.39 17.69
CA PRO A 31 -1.05 6.65 16.27
C PRO A 31 -2.47 7.04 15.82
N SER A 32 -2.57 7.93 14.83
CA SER A 32 -3.88 8.29 14.28
C SER A 32 -4.61 7.02 13.84
N ILE A 33 -5.92 6.96 14.04
CA ILE A 33 -6.73 5.77 13.71
C ILE A 33 -6.49 5.33 12.25
N LEU A 34 -6.31 6.29 11.34
CA LEU A 34 -5.97 6.05 9.94
C LEU A 34 -4.63 5.30 9.78
N LEU A 35 -3.57 5.77 10.45
CA LEU A 35 -2.26 5.13 10.42
C LEU A 35 -2.30 3.74 11.05
N HIS A 36 -3.03 3.60 12.16
CA HIS A 36 -3.15 2.33 12.86
C HIS A 36 -3.88 1.29 12.01
N MET A 37 -4.96 1.67 11.33
CA MET A 37 -5.67 0.78 10.40
C MET A 37 -4.76 0.33 9.25
N GLU A 38 -3.96 1.25 8.69
CA GLU A 38 -3.00 0.92 7.63
C GLU A 38 -1.92 -0.06 8.12
N GLN A 39 -1.38 0.17 9.32
CA GLN A 39 -0.40 -0.73 9.95
C GLN A 39 -0.98 -2.13 10.16
N LEU A 40 -2.21 -2.26 10.66
CA LEU A 40 -2.86 -3.56 10.87
C LEU A 40 -3.12 -4.28 9.54
N LYS A 41 -3.50 -3.55 8.49
CA LYS A 41 -3.66 -4.11 7.14
C LYS A 41 -2.34 -4.67 6.60
N ASP A 42 -1.25 -3.92 6.76
CA ASP A 42 0.08 -4.34 6.34
C ASP A 42 0.62 -5.51 7.18
N GLU A 43 0.38 -5.49 8.48
CA GLU A 43 0.71 -6.58 9.39
C GLU A 43 -0.03 -7.86 8.99
N LEU A 44 -1.35 -7.79 8.76
CA LEU A 44 -2.16 -8.92 8.31
C LEU A 44 -1.60 -9.54 7.01
N LYS A 45 -1.27 -8.71 6.03
CA LYS A 45 -0.68 -9.15 4.76
C LYS A 45 0.67 -9.84 4.99
N THR A 46 1.52 -9.24 5.82
CA THR A 46 2.87 -9.73 6.11
C THR A 46 2.82 -11.06 6.84
N VAL A 47 2.00 -11.15 7.90
CA VAL A 47 1.82 -12.34 8.72
C VAL A 47 1.24 -13.49 7.88
N SER A 48 0.20 -13.24 7.08
CA SER A 48 -0.36 -14.27 6.20
C SER A 48 0.70 -14.81 5.24
N THR A 49 1.41 -13.91 4.55
CA THR A 49 2.46 -14.28 3.58
C THR A 49 3.59 -15.06 4.23
N ALA A 50 4.03 -14.67 5.43
CA ALA A 50 5.09 -15.36 6.17
C ALA A 50 4.68 -16.80 6.51
N TYR A 51 3.46 -16.99 7.02
CA TYR A 51 2.93 -18.33 7.31
C TYR A 51 2.76 -19.18 6.06
N ASP A 52 2.25 -18.61 4.96
CA ASP A 52 2.09 -19.31 3.69
C ASP A 52 3.42 -19.82 3.15
N ASN A 53 4.45 -18.97 3.18
CA ASN A 53 5.80 -19.35 2.77
C ASN A 53 6.38 -20.46 3.66
N GLN A 54 6.19 -20.36 4.98
CA GLN A 54 6.67 -21.37 5.93
C GLN A 54 5.97 -22.71 5.72
N LEU A 55 4.64 -22.72 5.56
CA LEU A 55 3.86 -23.92 5.27
C LEU A 55 4.29 -24.56 3.95
N GLN A 56 4.42 -23.77 2.88
CA GLN A 56 4.84 -24.27 1.59
C GLN A 56 6.22 -24.94 1.64
N ALA A 57 7.17 -24.36 2.39
CA ALA A 57 8.49 -24.95 2.59
C ALA A 57 8.41 -26.31 3.32
N LYS A 58 7.61 -26.38 4.39
CA LYS A 58 7.42 -27.60 5.20
C LYS A 58 6.68 -28.70 4.42
N GLU A 59 5.64 -28.34 3.68
CA GLU A 59 4.92 -29.28 2.80
C GLU A 59 5.82 -29.85 1.70
N LYS A 60 6.71 -29.04 1.13
CA LYS A 60 7.70 -29.52 0.16
C LYS A 60 8.67 -30.51 0.79
N GLN A 61 9.12 -30.26 2.02
CA GLN A 61 9.95 -31.18 2.78
C GLN A 61 9.19 -32.49 3.08
N LEU A 62 7.93 -32.41 3.49
CA LEU A 62 7.07 -33.55 3.77
C LEU A 62 6.91 -34.45 2.55
N LYS A 63 6.59 -33.86 1.39
CA LYS A 63 6.49 -34.59 0.11
C LYS A 63 7.79 -35.32 -0.24
N LYS A 64 8.94 -34.70 0.00
CA LYS A 64 10.25 -35.33 -0.22
C LYS A 64 10.48 -36.53 0.70
N LEU A 65 10.15 -36.39 1.99
CA LEU A 65 10.28 -37.48 2.97
C LEU A 65 9.33 -38.63 2.68
N GLN A 66 8.07 -38.32 2.33
CA GLN A 66 7.08 -39.32 1.93
C GLN A 66 7.55 -40.13 0.72
N PHE A 67 8.10 -39.47 -0.31
CA PHE A 67 8.68 -40.15 -1.47
C PHE A 67 9.85 -41.08 -1.09
N GLN A 68 10.73 -40.63 -0.20
CA GLN A 68 11.84 -41.46 0.28
C GLN A 68 11.35 -42.66 1.11
N HIS A 69 10.36 -42.43 1.97
CA HIS A 69 9.73 -43.46 2.78
C HIS A 69 9.04 -44.51 1.89
N GLU A 70 8.30 -44.08 0.87
CA GLU A 70 7.65 -44.97 -0.10
C GLU A 70 8.67 -45.85 -0.85
N LYS A 71 9.80 -45.28 -1.24
CA LYS A 71 10.90 -46.05 -1.85
C LYS A 71 11.45 -47.13 -0.90
N LEU A 72 11.69 -46.80 0.37
CA LEU A 72 12.16 -47.78 1.35
C LEU A 72 11.09 -48.82 1.69
N TYR A 73 9.83 -48.41 1.73
CA TYR A 73 8.69 -49.31 1.92
C TYR A 73 8.59 -50.34 0.80
N SER A 74 8.75 -49.92 -0.46
CA SER A 74 8.80 -50.85 -1.61
C SER A 74 9.93 -51.87 -1.45
N GLN A 75 11.14 -51.43 -1.06
CA GLN A 75 12.28 -52.33 -0.83
C GLN A 75 12.02 -53.30 0.32
N TYR A 76 11.38 -52.84 1.39
CA TYR A 76 10.96 -53.68 2.50
C TYR A 76 9.93 -54.73 2.04
N ALA A 77 8.92 -54.31 1.27
CA ALA A 77 7.90 -55.21 0.73
C ALA A 77 8.50 -56.32 -0.14
N ASP A 78 9.47 -55.98 -1.00
CA ASP A 78 10.20 -56.96 -1.82
C ASP A 78 11.00 -57.94 -0.97
N LYS A 79 11.75 -57.45 0.03
CA LYS A 79 12.51 -58.31 0.96
C LYS A 79 11.60 -59.20 1.80
N PHE A 80 10.46 -58.67 2.24
CA PHE A 80 9.46 -59.42 2.99
C PHE A 80 8.85 -60.54 2.13
N LYS A 81 8.58 -60.27 0.85
CA LYS A 81 8.13 -61.29 -0.12
C LYS A 81 9.19 -62.39 -0.30
N GLN A 82 10.46 -62.02 -0.47
CA GLN A 82 11.56 -63.00 -0.58
C GLN A 82 11.73 -63.84 0.70
N TYR A 83 11.59 -63.23 1.87
CA TYR A 83 11.58 -63.94 3.15
C TYR A 83 10.42 -64.94 3.25
N ARG A 84 9.20 -64.56 2.85
CA ARG A 84 8.05 -65.48 2.78
C ARG A 84 8.28 -66.66 1.84
N MET A 85 9.06 -66.45 0.78
CA MET A 85 9.49 -67.51 -0.15
C MET A 85 10.69 -68.32 0.37
N LYS A 86 11.17 -68.07 1.60
CA LYS A 86 12.36 -68.69 2.21
C LYS A 86 13.67 -68.44 1.47
N ASN A 87 13.72 -67.40 0.64
CA ASN A 87 14.90 -67.00 -0.14
C ASN A 87 15.76 -65.94 0.57
N LEU A 88 15.32 -65.46 1.74
CA LEU A 88 15.99 -64.42 2.52
C LEU A 88 15.89 -64.73 4.01
N THR A 89 16.84 -64.27 4.82
CA THR A 89 16.80 -64.42 6.29
C THR A 89 15.98 -63.32 6.95
N ALA A 90 15.40 -63.62 8.13
CA ALA A 90 14.62 -62.65 8.91
C ALA A 90 15.44 -61.38 9.26
N SER A 91 16.74 -61.55 9.52
CA SER A 91 17.66 -60.43 9.82
C SER A 91 17.66 -59.36 8.72
N LYS A 92 17.64 -59.76 7.43
CA LYS A 92 17.64 -58.81 6.30
C LYS A 92 16.33 -58.06 6.11
N VAL A 93 15.22 -58.63 6.57
CA VAL A 93 13.92 -57.96 6.63
C VAL A 93 13.90 -56.94 7.76
N GLU A 94 14.39 -57.32 8.93
CA GLU A 94 14.45 -56.43 10.10
C GLU A 94 15.38 -55.23 9.86
N GLU A 95 16.54 -55.43 9.21
CA GLU A 95 17.40 -54.34 8.76
C GLU A 95 16.66 -53.34 7.85
N ALA A 96 15.77 -53.81 6.99
CA ALA A 96 15.01 -52.93 6.09
C ALA A 96 13.91 -52.16 6.84
N LYS A 97 13.25 -52.81 7.81
CA LYS A 97 12.26 -52.19 8.68
C LYS A 97 12.88 -51.09 9.56
N ILE A 98 14.02 -51.38 10.20
CA ILE A 98 14.76 -50.42 11.03
C ILE A 98 15.16 -49.19 10.21
N LYS A 99 15.53 -49.36 8.93
CA LYS A 99 15.88 -48.23 8.05
C LYS A 99 14.73 -47.29 7.73
N MET A 100 13.48 -47.76 7.79
CA MET A 100 12.30 -46.91 7.52
C MET A 100 11.86 -46.09 8.73
N GLN A 101 12.08 -46.61 9.94
CA GLN A 101 11.55 -46.03 11.17
C GLN A 101 11.99 -44.56 11.41
N PRO A 102 13.24 -44.13 11.12
CA PRO A 102 13.62 -42.73 11.21
C PRO A 102 12.79 -41.81 10.32
N LEU A 103 12.52 -42.22 9.06
CA LEU A 103 11.70 -41.43 8.13
C LEU A 103 10.25 -41.34 8.60
N GLN A 104 9.71 -42.42 9.17
CA GLN A 104 8.34 -42.43 9.69
C GLN A 104 8.19 -41.47 10.88
N ASN A 105 9.18 -41.41 11.76
CA ASN A 105 9.23 -40.44 12.85
C ASN A 105 9.34 -39.02 12.32
N GLU A 106 10.25 -38.76 11.37
CA GLU A 106 10.43 -37.42 10.77
C GLU A 106 9.17 -36.93 10.03
N ILE A 107 8.48 -37.82 9.31
CA ILE A 107 7.18 -37.51 8.67
C ILE A 107 6.14 -37.14 9.72
N THR A 108 6.09 -37.88 10.83
CA THR A 108 5.12 -37.62 11.91
C THR A 108 5.40 -36.27 12.57
N GLU A 109 6.64 -36.03 12.98
CA GLU A 109 7.07 -34.76 13.58
C GLU A 109 6.80 -33.57 12.65
N LEU A 110 7.11 -33.69 11.36
CA LEU A 110 6.87 -32.63 10.39
C LEU A 110 5.38 -32.38 10.13
N THR A 111 4.56 -33.44 10.16
CA THR A 111 3.10 -33.33 10.03
C THR A 111 2.50 -32.61 11.24
N GLU A 112 2.96 -32.93 12.45
CA GLU A 112 2.57 -32.23 13.67
C GLU A 112 3.00 -30.76 13.63
N GLU A 113 4.22 -30.46 13.17
CA GLU A 113 4.71 -29.09 13.01
C GLU A 113 3.84 -28.28 12.03
N ILE A 114 3.48 -28.86 10.87
CA ILE A 114 2.57 -28.22 9.91
C ILE A 114 1.21 -27.94 10.55
N HIS A 115 0.68 -28.87 11.35
CA HIS A 115 -0.60 -28.66 12.03
C HIS A 115 -0.52 -27.52 13.05
N LEU A 116 0.56 -27.45 13.83
CA LEU A 116 0.82 -26.35 14.77
C LEU A 116 0.94 -25.01 14.06
N ILE A 117 1.70 -24.94 12.96
CA ILE A 117 1.86 -23.70 12.17
C ILE A 117 0.49 -23.23 11.64
N ASN A 118 -0.35 -24.15 11.14
CA ASN A 118 -1.71 -23.82 10.71
C ASN A 118 -2.58 -23.28 11.85
N GLY A 119 -2.48 -23.86 13.06
CA GLY A 119 -3.16 -23.36 14.25
C GLY A 119 -2.75 -21.92 14.57
N PHE A 120 -1.44 -21.64 14.66
CA PHE A 120 -0.93 -20.30 14.92
C PHE A 120 -1.30 -19.30 13.82
N LYS A 121 -1.24 -19.71 12.56
CA LYS A 121 -1.68 -18.88 11.43
C LYS A 121 -3.13 -18.45 11.62
N ARG A 122 -4.03 -19.41 11.90
CA ARG A 122 -5.45 -19.14 12.09
C ARG A 122 -5.67 -18.17 13.24
N ASP A 123 -5.08 -18.43 14.40
CA ASP A 123 -5.32 -17.64 15.60
C ASP A 123 -4.77 -16.21 15.46
N ASN A 124 -3.60 -16.04 14.83
CA ASN A 124 -3.01 -14.71 14.58
C ASN A 124 -3.80 -13.91 13.54
N ILE A 125 -4.24 -14.56 12.44
CA ILE A 125 -5.10 -13.90 11.44
C ILE A 125 -6.43 -13.47 12.07
N LEU A 126 -7.06 -14.34 12.87
CA LEU A 126 -8.30 -14.00 13.57
C LEU A 126 -8.12 -12.82 14.52
N LYS A 127 -7.02 -12.79 15.28
CA LYS A 127 -6.70 -11.68 16.17
C LYS A 127 -6.57 -10.36 15.40
N LEU A 128 -5.81 -10.35 14.29
CA LEU A 128 -5.63 -9.15 13.48
C LEU A 128 -6.94 -8.69 12.82
N ASN A 129 -7.75 -9.62 12.31
CA ASN A 129 -9.06 -9.30 11.76
C ASN A 129 -10.00 -8.70 12.80
N ASN A 130 -10.00 -9.23 14.04
CA ASN A 130 -10.80 -8.67 15.12
C ASN A 130 -10.34 -7.26 15.48
N ASN A 131 -9.02 -7.01 15.57
CA ASN A 131 -8.50 -5.67 15.83
C ASN A 131 -8.89 -4.68 14.71
N ILE A 132 -8.86 -5.11 13.45
CA ILE A 132 -9.33 -4.30 12.31
C ILE A 132 -10.83 -4.01 12.44
N GLN A 133 -11.63 -5.02 12.77
CA GLN A 133 -13.07 -4.89 12.92
C GLN A 133 -13.44 -3.96 14.09
N GLU A 134 -12.72 -4.02 15.21
CA GLU A 134 -12.93 -3.13 16.35
C GLU A 134 -12.63 -1.66 16.02
N LEU A 135 -11.73 -1.40 15.06
CA LEU A 135 -11.36 -0.06 14.63
C LEU A 135 -12.15 0.42 13.40
N SER A 136 -13.07 -0.39 12.84
CA SER A 136 -13.71 -0.07 11.56
C SER A 136 -14.53 1.20 11.61
N ASP A 137 -15.31 1.38 12.67
CA ASP A 137 -16.24 2.50 12.78
C ASP A 137 -15.47 3.82 13.00
N ASP A 138 -14.50 3.80 13.91
CA ASP A 138 -13.59 4.91 14.18
C ASP A 138 -12.79 5.31 12.92
N TYR A 139 -12.37 4.32 12.12
CA TYR A 139 -11.66 4.56 10.86
C TYR A 139 -12.56 5.19 9.80
N VAL A 140 -13.79 4.71 9.66
CA VAL A 140 -14.77 5.29 8.73
C VAL A 140 -15.06 6.74 9.10
N GLU A 141 -15.26 7.03 10.39
CA GLU A 141 -15.45 8.39 10.87
C GLU A 141 -14.24 9.27 10.57
N ALA A 142 -13.02 8.79 10.87
CA ALA A 142 -11.79 9.53 10.60
C ALA A 142 -11.61 9.83 9.10
N ILE A 143 -11.87 8.86 8.21
CA ILE A 143 -11.82 9.07 6.75
C ILE A 143 -12.89 10.06 6.29
N ALA A 144 -14.12 9.92 6.78
CA ALA A 144 -15.19 10.83 6.42
C ALA A 144 -14.85 12.27 6.81
N ASN A 145 -14.24 12.47 7.97
CA ASN A 145 -13.79 13.79 8.43
C ASN A 145 -12.68 14.38 7.54
N GLU A 146 -11.68 13.58 7.16
CA GLU A 146 -10.63 14.05 6.24
C GLU A 146 -11.20 14.38 4.85
N ILE A 147 -12.10 13.54 4.31
CA ILE A 147 -12.79 13.81 3.05
C ILE A 147 -13.60 15.12 3.13
N ASN A 148 -14.36 15.31 4.21
CA ASN A 148 -15.16 16.53 4.39
C ASN A 148 -14.27 17.77 4.53
N LYS A 149 -13.15 17.66 5.24
CA LYS A 149 -12.17 18.73 5.37
C LYS A 149 -11.57 19.09 4.02
N THR A 150 -11.07 18.11 3.25
CA THR A 150 -10.55 18.34 1.91
C THR A 150 -11.62 18.90 0.97
N ASN A 151 -12.87 18.44 1.07
CA ASN A 151 -13.97 18.99 0.28
C ASN A 151 -14.23 20.47 0.61
N ASN A 152 -14.21 20.84 1.89
CA ASN A 152 -14.36 22.24 2.31
C ASN A 152 -13.20 23.11 1.82
N GLU A 153 -11.96 22.60 1.88
CA GLU A 153 -10.78 23.29 1.31
C GLU A 153 -10.92 23.46 -0.22
N LEU A 154 -11.42 22.45 -0.93
CA LEU A 154 -11.69 22.55 -2.37
C LEU A 154 -12.81 23.54 -2.70
N LEU A 155 -13.86 23.64 -1.87
CA LEU A 155 -14.91 24.63 -2.03
C LEU A 155 -14.39 26.05 -1.85
N ASP A 156 -13.52 26.27 -0.85
CA ASP A 156 -12.87 27.57 -0.63
C ASP A 156 -11.96 27.94 -1.82
N LEU A 157 -11.12 27.02 -2.27
CA LEU A 157 -10.29 27.22 -3.46
C LEU A 157 -11.11 27.49 -4.73
N LYS A 158 -12.27 26.81 -4.87
CA LYS A 158 -13.19 27.06 -5.99
C LYS A 158 -13.78 28.47 -5.92
N LEU A 159 -14.15 28.94 -4.73
CA LEU A 159 -14.63 30.31 -4.54
C LEU A 159 -13.53 31.31 -4.94
N GLN A 160 -12.32 31.15 -4.41
CA GLN A 160 -11.18 32.01 -4.73
C GLN A 160 -10.88 32.03 -6.24
N TYR A 161 -10.90 30.86 -6.89
CA TYR A 161 -10.74 30.75 -8.34
C TYR A 161 -11.80 31.55 -9.09
N LEU A 162 -13.09 31.39 -8.74
CA LEU A 162 -14.19 32.11 -9.38
C LEU A 162 -14.09 33.62 -9.19
N GLU A 163 -13.69 34.08 -7.99
CA GLU A 163 -13.43 35.50 -7.71
C GLU A 163 -12.29 36.06 -8.58
N LYS A 164 -11.20 35.30 -8.74
CA LYS A 164 -10.08 35.69 -9.61
C LYS A 164 -10.48 35.71 -11.08
N VAL A 165 -11.27 34.76 -11.56
CA VAL A 165 -11.81 34.76 -12.93
C VAL A 165 -12.73 35.95 -13.16
N LYS A 166 -13.57 36.30 -12.17
CA LYS A 166 -14.41 37.49 -12.23
C LYS A 166 -13.57 38.76 -12.35
N LEU A 167 -12.58 38.94 -11.47
CA LEU A 167 -11.66 40.10 -11.51
C LEU A 167 -10.90 40.15 -12.84
N TYR A 168 -10.41 39.02 -13.32
CA TYR A 168 -9.75 38.91 -14.62
C TYR A 168 -10.65 39.45 -15.74
N LYS A 169 -11.91 39.01 -15.78
CA LYS A 169 -12.91 39.51 -16.75
C LYS A 169 -13.19 41.01 -16.59
N GLU A 170 -13.34 41.49 -15.36
CA GLU A 170 -13.59 42.92 -15.07
C GLU A 170 -12.44 43.80 -15.58
N LEU A 171 -11.18 43.38 -15.42
CA LEU A 171 -10.02 44.12 -15.91
C LEU A 171 -10.00 44.23 -17.44
N TYR A 172 -10.30 43.15 -18.18
CA TYR A 172 -10.41 43.23 -19.64
C TYR A 172 -11.60 44.08 -20.09
N ASN A 173 -12.75 43.95 -19.42
CA ASN A 173 -13.92 44.77 -19.73
C ASN A 173 -13.62 46.25 -19.50
N SER A 174 -12.96 46.60 -18.40
CA SER A 174 -12.54 47.97 -18.12
C SER A 174 -11.63 48.53 -19.22
N SER A 175 -10.67 47.74 -19.73
CA SER A 175 -9.84 48.18 -20.87
C SER A 175 -10.66 48.46 -22.14
N ALA A 176 -11.69 47.64 -22.39
CA ALA A 176 -12.59 47.80 -23.54
C ALA A 176 -13.54 48.99 -23.39
N GLU A 177 -14.02 49.25 -22.17
CA GLU A 177 -14.85 50.41 -21.84
C GLU A 177 -14.08 51.73 -22.03
N ILE A 178 -12.79 51.77 -21.69
CA ILE A 178 -11.94 52.94 -21.95
C ILE A 178 -11.81 53.17 -23.45
N ASP A 179 -11.49 52.14 -24.24
CA ASP A 179 -11.42 52.25 -25.71
C ASP A 179 -12.76 52.72 -26.31
N ALA A 180 -13.90 52.21 -25.81
CA ALA A 180 -15.23 52.62 -26.24
C ALA A 180 -15.52 54.09 -25.93
N THR A 181 -15.16 54.53 -24.71
CA THR A 181 -15.31 55.92 -24.26
C THR A 181 -14.47 56.87 -25.12
N LEU A 182 -13.21 56.53 -25.39
CA LEU A 182 -12.34 57.31 -26.26
C LEU A 182 -12.89 57.36 -27.70
N THR A 183 -13.33 56.23 -28.23
CA THR A 183 -13.95 56.16 -29.56
C THR A 183 -15.14 57.11 -29.67
N GLN A 184 -16.05 57.07 -28.68
CA GLN A 184 -17.20 57.95 -28.64
C GLN A 184 -16.78 59.43 -28.57
N SER A 185 -15.84 59.77 -27.68
CA SER A 185 -15.37 61.14 -27.50
C SER A 185 -14.70 61.70 -28.76
N PHE A 186 -13.83 60.94 -29.42
CA PHE A 186 -13.15 61.40 -30.64
C PHE A 186 -14.11 61.54 -31.82
N ASN A 187 -15.07 60.61 -31.96
CA ASN A 187 -16.09 60.67 -33.01
C ASN A 187 -16.98 61.91 -32.90
N GLN A 188 -17.25 62.40 -31.68
CA GLN A 188 -18.00 63.65 -31.47
C GLN A 188 -17.31 64.89 -32.07
N TYR A 189 -15.98 64.85 -32.22
CA TYR A 189 -15.19 65.92 -32.84
C TYR A 189 -14.77 65.58 -34.29
N GLY A 190 -15.38 64.56 -34.90
CA GLY A 190 -15.06 64.13 -36.27
C GLY A 190 -13.69 63.47 -36.43
N ILE A 191 -13.06 63.05 -35.32
CA ILE A 191 -11.76 62.38 -35.33
C ILE A 191 -12.01 60.87 -35.26
N ASN A 192 -11.45 60.11 -36.22
CA ASN A 192 -11.53 58.66 -36.20
C ASN A 192 -10.47 58.07 -35.26
N TYR A 193 -10.91 57.57 -34.10
CA TYR A 193 -10.04 56.88 -33.15
C TYR A 193 -10.09 55.37 -33.37
N LYS A 194 -8.91 54.73 -33.42
CA LYS A 194 -8.76 53.27 -33.48
C LYS A 194 -8.47 52.73 -32.07
N PRO A 195 -9.31 51.85 -31.50
CA PRO A 195 -9.06 51.18 -30.22
C PRO A 195 -7.66 50.55 -30.17
N ILE A 196 -6.88 50.90 -29.15
CA ILE A 196 -5.49 50.42 -29.00
C ILE A 196 -5.21 49.89 -27.59
N ILE A 197 -5.99 50.30 -26.59
CA ILE A 197 -5.72 49.95 -25.19
C ILE A 197 -5.96 48.45 -24.99
N THR A 198 -7.10 47.94 -25.44
CA THR A 198 -7.46 46.52 -25.36
C THR A 198 -6.42 45.64 -26.07
N SER A 199 -5.92 46.08 -27.23
CA SER A 199 -4.89 45.36 -27.99
C SER A 199 -3.57 45.31 -27.23
N LYS A 200 -3.12 46.45 -26.67
CA LYS A 200 -1.90 46.52 -25.86
C LYS A 200 -2.00 45.69 -24.57
N VAL A 201 -3.17 45.67 -23.92
CA VAL A 201 -3.41 44.80 -22.75
C VAL A 201 -3.30 43.34 -23.15
N LYS A 202 -3.89 42.92 -24.28
CA LYS A 202 -3.75 41.54 -24.79
C LYS A 202 -2.31 41.19 -25.12
N GLU A 203 -1.55 42.09 -25.76
CA GLU A 203 -0.14 41.88 -26.08
C GLU A 203 0.74 41.76 -24.82
N ALA A 204 0.42 42.53 -23.78
CA ALA A 204 1.14 42.52 -22.51
C ALA A 204 0.81 41.31 -21.62
N THR A 205 -0.28 40.58 -21.92
CA THR A 205 -0.70 39.40 -21.18
C THR A 205 -0.48 38.13 -22.01
N GLU A 206 0.28 37.17 -21.51
CA GLU A 206 0.49 35.87 -22.21
C GLU A 206 -0.80 35.03 -22.36
N ALA A 207 -1.88 35.42 -21.67
CA ALA A 207 -3.18 34.80 -21.79
C ALA A 207 -3.86 35.29 -23.08
N GLY A 208 -4.15 34.37 -24.00
CA GLY A 208 -4.78 34.60 -25.32
C GLY A 208 -6.22 35.11 -25.30
N GLY A 209 -6.56 36.06 -24.41
CA GLY A 209 -7.88 36.66 -24.26
C GLY A 209 -8.62 36.23 -23.00
N ALA A 210 -9.85 36.75 -22.85
CA ALA A 210 -10.64 36.82 -21.62
C ALA A 210 -11.17 35.48 -21.02
N SER A 211 -10.58 34.32 -21.35
CA SER A 211 -11.08 33.02 -20.91
C SER A 211 -10.00 32.19 -20.22
N PHE A 212 -10.03 32.18 -18.89
CA PHE A 212 -9.27 31.23 -18.06
C PHE A 212 -10.26 30.22 -17.44
N VAL A 213 -10.35 29.04 -18.03
CA VAL A 213 -11.28 27.97 -17.61
C VAL A 213 -10.49 26.68 -17.38
N ILE A 214 -10.68 26.06 -16.21
CA ILE A 214 -10.18 24.70 -15.95
C ILE A 214 -11.06 23.72 -16.72
N GLU A 215 -10.47 22.89 -17.58
CA GLU A 215 -11.26 21.99 -18.41
C GLU A 215 -11.82 20.81 -17.59
N THR A 216 -13.07 20.42 -17.88
CA THR A 216 -13.72 19.29 -17.20
C THR A 216 -12.98 17.96 -17.44
N SER A 217 -12.36 17.82 -18.61
CA SER A 217 -11.49 16.69 -18.99
C SER A 217 -10.32 16.51 -18.01
N GLU A 218 -9.69 17.61 -17.59
CA GLU A 218 -8.54 17.61 -16.67
C GLU A 218 -8.95 17.18 -15.26
N VAL A 219 -10.07 17.70 -14.77
CA VAL A 219 -10.63 17.33 -13.47
C VAL A 219 -11.03 15.86 -13.46
N THR A 220 -11.74 15.42 -14.51
CA THR A 220 -12.20 14.02 -14.63
C THR A 220 -11.02 13.05 -14.73
N GLY A 221 -9.96 13.44 -15.44
CA GLY A 221 -8.73 12.64 -15.55
C GLY A 221 -8.06 12.39 -14.20
N VAL A 222 -7.97 13.42 -13.34
CA VAL A 222 -7.39 13.29 -11.99
C VAL A 222 -8.31 12.49 -11.06
N LEU A 223 -9.63 12.72 -11.10
CA LEU A 223 -10.59 11.96 -10.29
C LEU A 223 -10.60 10.45 -10.62
N ALA A 224 -10.29 10.08 -11.86
CA ALA A 224 -10.13 8.68 -12.28
C ALA A 224 -8.80 8.05 -11.84
N GLY A 225 -7.97 8.76 -11.05
CA GLY A 225 -6.65 8.31 -10.59
C GLY A 225 -5.48 8.72 -11.49
N GLY A 226 -5.71 9.61 -12.46
CA GLY A 226 -4.66 10.19 -13.29
C GLY A 226 -3.78 11.20 -12.54
N SER A 227 -2.61 11.50 -13.10
CA SER A 227 -1.70 12.51 -12.55
C SER A 227 -2.13 13.93 -12.91
N VAL A 228 -1.72 14.90 -12.09
CA VAL A 228 -1.88 16.32 -12.41
C VAL A 228 -1.12 16.65 -13.71
N PRO A 229 -1.72 17.35 -14.68
CA PRO A 229 -1.07 17.65 -15.96
C PRO A 229 0.28 18.34 -15.80
N TYR A 230 1.33 17.76 -16.40
CA TYR A 230 2.72 18.24 -16.27
C TYR A 230 2.90 19.69 -16.72
N TYR A 231 2.14 20.11 -17.74
CA TYR A 231 2.23 21.47 -18.27
C TYR A 231 1.81 22.53 -17.23
N LEU A 232 0.86 22.22 -16.34
CA LEU A 232 0.44 23.10 -15.25
C LEU A 232 1.54 23.23 -14.20
N LEU A 233 2.15 22.11 -13.82
CA LEU A 233 3.28 22.09 -12.87
C LEU A 233 4.45 22.94 -13.40
N LYS A 234 4.80 22.78 -14.67
CA LYS A 234 5.86 23.55 -15.33
C LYS A 234 5.56 25.05 -15.30
N LYS A 235 4.35 25.47 -15.69
CA LYS A 235 3.95 26.88 -15.67
C LYS A 235 4.00 27.50 -14.27
N VAL A 236 3.53 26.79 -13.25
CA VAL A 236 3.58 27.28 -11.86
C VAL A 236 5.03 27.45 -11.38
N GLN A 237 5.93 26.54 -11.77
CA GLN A 237 7.35 26.64 -11.42
C GLN A 237 8.06 27.79 -12.15
N GLU A 238 7.69 28.07 -13.39
CA GLU A 238 8.21 29.21 -14.16
C GLU A 238 7.78 30.55 -13.54
N ILE A 239 6.51 30.67 -13.14
CA ILE A 239 5.99 31.87 -12.46
C ILE A 239 6.70 32.09 -11.12
N LYS A 240 6.95 31.04 -10.33
CA LYS A 240 7.64 31.15 -9.03
C LYS A 240 9.12 31.56 -9.11
N LYS A 241 9.73 31.49 -10.29
CA LYS A 241 11.14 31.86 -10.52
C LYS A 241 11.34 33.30 -10.99
N GLN A 242 10.25 33.98 -11.35
CA GLN A 242 10.22 35.40 -11.72
C GLN A 242 9.95 36.26 -10.49
#